data_AF-A0A9Q8CMM9-F1
#
_entry.id   AF-A0A9Q8CMM9-F1
#
_cell.length_a   1.000
_cell.length_b   1.000
_cell.length_c   1.000
_cell.angle_alpha   90.00
_cell.angle_beta   90.00
_cell.angle_gamma   90.00
#
_symmetry.space_group_name_H-M   'P 1'
#
loop_
_entity.id
_entity.type
_entity.pdbx_description
1 polymer ?
#
loop_
_entity_poly.entity_id
_entity_poly.type
_entity_poly.pdbx_seq_one_letter_code
_entity_poly.pdbx_strand_id
1 'polypeptide(L)' 'MEQLNILVSKSLITLDQALDQNRNVYCIPGPVTSLYSEGSNLKIFEGAKMCLSAQDILEDFSIQKIK' A
#
# COMPACT_ATOMS: atom_id res chain seq x y z
N MET A 1 -18.12 -20.80 9.28
CA MET A 1 -17.34 -20.92 8.04
C MET A 1 -17.35 -19.58 7.29
N GLU A 2 -17.06 -18.46 7.95
CA GLU A 2 -17.04 -17.11 7.31
C GLU A 2 -15.86 -16.23 7.81
N GLN A 3 -14.89 -16.83 8.52
CA GLN A 3 -13.89 -16.08 9.29
C GLN A 3 -12.45 -16.18 8.76
N LEU A 4 -12.24 -16.60 7.51
CA LEU A 4 -10.89 -16.82 6.99
C LEU A 4 -10.71 -16.33 5.56
N ASN A 5 -11.18 -15.12 5.30
CA ASN A 5 -10.96 -14.46 4.01
C ASN A 5 -10.59 -12.99 4.21
N ILE A 6 -9.76 -12.71 5.22
CA ILE A 6 -8.94 -11.50 5.23
C ILE A 6 -7.89 -11.72 4.13
N LEU A 7 -8.39 -11.57 2.91
CA LEU A 7 -7.73 -11.32 1.65
C LEU A 7 -6.22 -11.59 1.69
N VAL A 8 -5.85 -12.83 1.39
CA VAL A 8 -4.64 -13.12 0.62
C VAL A 8 -4.88 -12.56 -0.79
N SER A 9 -5.06 -11.24 -0.89
CA SER A 9 -5.13 -10.56 -2.17
C SER A 9 -3.76 -10.75 -2.81
N LYS A 10 -3.73 -11.14 -4.08
CA LYS A 10 -2.47 -11.27 -4.83
C LYS A 10 -1.63 -10.00 -4.76
N SER A 11 -2.27 -8.84 -4.58
CA SER A 11 -1.59 -7.56 -4.34
C SER A 11 -0.85 -7.51 -3.00
N LEU A 12 -1.37 -8.06 -1.91
CA LEU A 12 -0.73 -8.05 -0.59
C LEU A 12 0.48 -8.97 -0.54
N ILE A 13 0.42 -10.14 -1.17
CA ILE A 13 1.61 -11.02 -1.31
C ILE A 13 2.70 -10.31 -2.13
N THR A 14 2.32 -9.67 -3.23
CA THR A 14 3.26 -8.92 -4.08
C THR A 14 3.88 -7.76 -3.31
N LEU A 15 3.08 -7.15 -2.44
CA LEU A 15 3.51 -6.06 -1.57
C LEU A 15 4.51 -6.52 -0.52
N ASP A 16 4.26 -7.65 0.14
CA ASP A 16 5.20 -8.24 1.10
C ASP A 16 6.53 -8.60 0.42
N GLN A 17 6.47 -9.21 -0.77
CA GLN A 17 7.67 -9.49 -1.57
C GLN A 17 8.41 -8.21 -1.98
N ALA A 18 7.69 -7.12 -2.26
CA ALA A 18 8.30 -5.84 -2.59
C ALA A 18 8.98 -5.20 -1.36
N LEU A 19 8.36 -5.27 -0.19
CA LEU A 19 8.94 -4.83 1.07
C LEU A 19 10.21 -5.62 1.40
N ASP A 20 10.18 -6.95 1.28
CA ASP A 20 11.33 -7.83 1.49
C ASP A 20 12.49 -7.51 0.52
N GLN A 21 12.16 -7.11 -0.71
CA GLN A 21 13.14 -6.67 -1.72
C GLN A 21 13.63 -5.24 -1.52
N ASN A 22 13.31 -4.59 -0.40
CA ASN A 22 13.63 -3.17 -0.13
C ASN A 22 13.13 -2.25 -1.27
N ARG A 23 11.97 -2.55 -1.86
CA ARG A 23 11.33 -1.71 -2.86
C ARG A 23 10.43 -0.69 -2.17
N ASN A 24 10.31 0.49 -2.76
CA ASN A 24 9.37 1.49 -2.29
C ASN A 24 7.95 1.03 -2.59
N VAL A 25 7.21 0.75 -1.53
CA VAL A 25 5.80 0.36 -1.58
C VAL A 25 4.95 1.50 -1.08
N TYR A 26 3.90 1.81 -1.84
CA TYR A 26 2.95 2.87 -1.51
C TYR A 26 1.56 2.30 -1.34
N CYS A 27 0.89 2.70 -0.26
CA CYS A 27 -0.46 2.29 0.07
C CYS A 27 -1.35 3.51 0.24
N ILE A 28 -2.56 3.44 -0.33
CA ILE A 28 -3.58 4.47 -0.16
C ILE A 28 -4.40 4.14 1.08
N PRO A 29 -4.50 5.04 2.07
CA PRO A 29 -5.33 4.82 3.23
C PRO A 29 -6.81 4.85 2.84
N GLY A 30 -7.61 4.01 3.50
CA GLY A 30 -9.05 3.93 3.25
C GLY A 30 -9.87 3.83 4.54
N PRO A 31 -11.21 3.91 4.43
CA PRO A 31 -12.10 3.87 5.59
C PRO A 31 -11.95 2.55 6.37
N VAL A 32 -11.78 2.65 7.69
CA VAL A 32 -11.59 1.51 8.61
C VAL A 32 -12.77 0.53 8.65
N THR A 33 -13.95 0.98 8.21
CA THR A 33 -15.16 0.15 8.14
C THR A 33 -15.24 -0.68 6.86
N SER A 34 -14.34 -0.47 5.90
CA SER A 34 -14.28 -1.21 4.64
C SER A 34 -13.31 -2.37 4.73
N LEU A 35 -13.81 -3.59 4.47
CA LEU A 35 -13.02 -4.82 4.40
C LEU A 35 -11.89 -4.76 3.34
N TYR A 36 -12.06 -3.95 2.30
CA TYR A 36 -11.05 -3.80 1.23
C TYR A 36 -9.89 -2.89 1.64
N SER A 37 -10.11 -1.98 2.59
CA SER A 37 -9.12 -1.01 3.05
C SER A 37 -8.33 -1.50 4.25
N GLU A 38 -8.84 -2.50 4.96
CA GLU A 38 -8.19 -3.11 6.13
C GLU A 38 -6.76 -3.58 5.83
N GLY A 39 -6.56 -4.30 4.72
CA GLY A 39 -5.24 -4.80 4.32
C GLY A 39 -4.23 -3.69 3.99
N SER A 40 -4.64 -2.67 3.23
CA SER A 40 -3.77 -1.51 2.95
C SER A 40 -3.42 -0.75 4.22
N ASN A 41 -4.39 -0.53 5.10
CA ASN A 41 -4.18 0.20 6.35
C ASN A 41 -3.23 -0.56 7.29
N LEU A 42 -3.35 -1.90 7.37
CA LEU A 42 -2.43 -2.74 8.12
C LEU A 42 -1.00 -2.63 7.57
N LYS A 43 -0.83 -2.67 6.25
CA LYS A 43 0.50 -2.57 5.62
C LYS A 43 1.13 -1.20 5.79
N ILE A 44 0.33 -0.12 5.78
CA ILE A 44 0.81 1.23 6.14
C ILE A 44 1.38 1.22 7.56
N PHE A 45 0.71 0.53 8.50
CA PHE A 45 1.19 0.39 9.87
C PHE A 45 2.46 -0.47 9.98
N GLU A 46 2.59 -1.52 9.17
CA GLU A 46 3.77 -2.40 9.13
C GLU A 46 5.01 -1.77 8.46
N GLY A 47 4.86 -0.61 7.80
CA GLY A 47 5.99 0.14 7.23
C GLY A 47 5.89 0.46 5.74
N ALA A 48 4.78 0.13 5.08
CA ALA A 48 4.50 0.63 3.74
C ALA A 48 4.27 2.15 3.78
N LYS A 49 4.74 2.87 2.75
CA LYS A 49 4.63 4.33 2.71
C LYS A 49 3.21 4.75 2.38
N MET A 50 2.63 5.63 3.19
CA MET A 50 1.31 6.17 2.90
C MET A 50 1.38 7.15 1.72
N CYS A 51 0.42 7.04 0.81
CA CYS A 51 0.27 7.91 -0.35
C CYS A 51 -1.18 8.41 -0.44
N LEU A 52 -1.37 9.72 -0.48
CA LEU A 52 -2.67 10.37 -0.65
C LEU A 52 -2.91 10.81 -2.10
N SER A 53 -1.83 11.04 -2.85
CA SER A 53 -1.90 11.47 -4.24
C SER A 53 -0.73 10.95 -5.06
N ALA A 54 -0.88 10.85 -6.39
CA ALA A 54 0.21 10.45 -7.27
C ALA A 54 1.46 11.36 -7.14
N GLN A 55 1.28 12.60 -6.66
CA GLN A 55 2.36 13.54 -6.41
C GLN A 55 3.33 13.02 -5.33
N ASP A 56 2.84 12.35 -4.29
CA ASP A 56 3.66 11.82 -3.21
C ASP A 56 4.65 10.75 -3.71
N ILE A 57 4.21 9.96 -4.70
CA ILE A 57 5.06 8.97 -5.38
C ILE A 57 6.09 9.69 -6.25
N LEU A 58 5.67 10.68 -7.05
CA LEU A 58 6.57 11.41 -7.96
C LEU A 58 7.67 12.18 -7.22
N GLU A 59 7.34 12.74 -6.05
CA GLU A 59 8.30 13.42 -5.17
C GLU A 59 9.39 12.48 -4.68
N ASP A 60 9.02 11.26 -4.27
CA ASP A 60 9.97 10.23 -3.87
C ASP A 60 10.91 9.80 -5.01
N PHE A 61 10.41 9.75 -6.24
CA PHE A 61 11.23 9.43 -7.41
C PHE A 61 12.00 10.64 -7.96
N SER A 62 11.89 11.82 -7.34
CA SER A 62 12.51 13.07 -7.81
C SER A 62 12.17 13.42 -9.27
N ILE A 63 11.03 12.92 -9.77
CA ILE A 63 10.59 13.17 -11.15
C ILE A 63 9.91 14.54 -11.14
N GLN A 64 10.70 15.59 -11.36
CA GLN A 64 10.16 16.93 -11.55
C GLN A 64 9.43 16.97 -12.89
N LYS A 65 8.16 17.44 -12.89
CA LYS A 65 7.46 17.81 -14.11
C LYS A 65 8.36 18.76 -14.89
N ILE A 66 8.88 18.29 -16.03
CA ILE A 66 9.53 19.15 -17.02
C ILE A 66 8.45 20.15 -17.44
N LYS A 67 8.71 21.41 -17.14
CA LYS A 67 7.82 22.54 -17.38
C LYS A 67 7.74 22.88 -18.86
#